data_AF-A0A1A8FDV9-F1
#
_entry.id   AF-A0A1A8FDV9-F1
#
_cell.length_a   1.000
_cell.length_b   1.000
_cell.length_c   1.000
_cell.angle_alpha   90.00
_cell.angle_beta   90.00
_cell.angle_gamma   90.00
#
_symmetry.space_group_name_H-M   'P 1'
#
loop_
_entity.id
_entity.type
_entity.pdbx_description
1 polymer ?
#
loop_
_entity_poly.entity_id
_entity_poly.type
_entity_poly.pdbx_seq_one_letter_code
_entity_poly.pdbx_strand_id
1 'polypeptide(L)'
;HPEEHLIGLLDLSQLDAEFITTQTLEHLSDSGYSAAEMFSQCSDGASVMSGLRGGVQALLQKKVGKDIPYIHCYNHQLHLAVVHAMQAEPCAKTSFDLSGSLHSFFH
;
A
#
# COMPACT_ATOMS: atom_id res chain seq x y z
N HIS A 1 -11.33 -5.77 23.42
CA HIS A 1 -11.55 -5.21 22.07
C HIS A 1 -10.20 -5.00 21.42
N PRO A 2 -10.05 -5.16 20.09
CA PRO A 2 -8.80 -4.76 19.44
C PRO A 2 -8.61 -3.25 19.64
N GLU A 3 -7.37 -2.86 19.95
CA GLU A 3 -6.95 -1.46 20.06
C GLU A 3 -6.02 -1.14 18.90
N GLU A 4 -6.17 0.06 18.34
CA GLU A 4 -5.34 0.54 17.23
C GLU A 4 -4.55 1.76 17.68
N HIS A 5 -3.26 1.76 17.40
CA HIS A 5 -2.34 2.82 17.77
C HIS A 5 -1.50 3.23 16.56
N LEU A 6 -1.41 4.53 16.29
CA LEU A 6 -0.50 5.05 15.27
C LEU A 6 0.93 5.03 15.82
N ILE A 7 1.81 4.25 15.19
CA ILE A 7 3.21 4.10 15.62
C ILE A 7 4.12 5.14 14.93
N GLY A 8 3.77 5.62 13.75
CA GLY A 8 4.54 6.65 13.06
C GLY A 8 3.95 7.12 11.73
N LEU A 9 4.40 8.30 11.31
CA LEU A 9 4.19 8.86 9.98
C LEU A 9 5.55 9.37 9.49
N LEU A 10 6.10 8.75 8.45
CA LEU A 10 7.44 9.02 7.98
C LEU A 10 7.38 9.67 6.59
N ASP A 11 8.17 10.73 6.41
CA ASP A 11 8.49 11.26 5.09
C ASP A 11 9.72 10.54 4.56
N LEU A 12 9.58 9.82 3.44
CA LEU A 12 10.61 8.95 2.91
C LEU A 12 11.32 9.63 1.74
N SER A 13 12.65 9.70 1.80
CA SER A 13 13.46 10.28 0.73
C SER A 13 13.56 9.38 -0.52
N GLN A 14 13.26 8.09 -0.37
CA GLN A 14 13.25 7.10 -1.45
C GLN A 14 12.02 6.21 -1.31
N LEU A 15 11.48 5.75 -2.44
CA LEU A 15 10.25 4.95 -2.52
C LEU A 15 10.49 3.57 -3.13
N ASP A 16 11.72 3.06 -3.10
CA ASP A 16 12.01 1.68 -3.47
C ASP A 16 11.77 0.70 -2.31
N ALA A 17 11.58 -0.57 -2.64
CA ALA A 17 11.19 -1.59 -1.68
C ALA A 17 12.25 -1.85 -0.60
N GLU A 18 13.54 -1.73 -0.94
CA GLU A 18 14.63 -1.99 0.00
C GLU A 18 14.67 -0.90 1.08
N PHE A 19 14.59 0.36 0.64
CA PHE A 19 14.55 1.52 1.54
C PHE A 19 13.30 1.49 2.43
N ILE A 20 12.11 1.29 1.86
CA ILE A 20 10.85 1.21 2.64
C ILE A 20 10.92 0.08 3.67
N THR A 21 11.46 -1.08 3.31
CA THR A 21 11.59 -2.22 4.23
C THR A 21 12.51 -1.88 5.40
N THR A 22 13.67 -1.27 5.13
CA THR A 22 14.63 -0.87 6.16
C THR A 22 14.03 0.15 7.11
N GLN A 23 13.45 1.23 6.58
CA GLN A 23 12.80 2.27 7.40
C GLN A 23 11.65 1.71 8.24
N THR A 24 10.88 0.75 7.71
CA THR A 24 9.79 0.10 8.45
C THR A 24 10.33 -0.68 9.65
N LEU A 25 11.38 -1.47 9.47
CA LEU A 25 11.97 -2.29 10.55
C LEU A 25 12.68 -1.43 11.59
N GLU A 26 13.42 -0.41 11.16
CA GLU A 26 14.08 0.55 12.05
C GLU A 26 13.05 1.31 12.89
N HIS A 27 12.00 1.88 12.27
CA HIS A 27 10.97 2.63 13.01
C HIS A 27 10.17 1.76 13.98
N LEU A 28 9.89 0.50 13.61
CA LEU A 28 9.26 -0.46 14.53
C LEU A 28 10.15 -0.71 15.76
N SER A 29 11.43 -0.95 15.54
CA SER A 29 12.41 -1.17 16.62
C SER A 29 12.55 0.07 17.51
N ASP A 30 12.68 1.26 16.93
CA ASP A 30 12.80 2.53 17.65
C ASP A 30 11.56 2.84 18.49
N SER A 31 10.40 2.36 18.04
CA SER A 31 9.13 2.46 18.75
C SER A 31 8.94 1.39 19.83
N GLY A 32 9.94 0.52 20.05
CA GLY A 32 9.93 -0.52 21.08
C GLY A 32 9.22 -1.82 20.68
N TYR A 33 8.89 -2.01 19.40
CA TYR A 33 8.24 -3.21 18.88
C TYR A 33 9.24 -4.14 18.22
N SER A 34 9.03 -5.45 18.39
CA SER A 34 9.83 -6.46 17.71
C SER A 34 9.19 -6.85 16.37
N ALA A 35 9.97 -6.80 15.29
CA ALA A 35 9.51 -7.30 13.99
C ALA A 35 9.14 -8.80 14.02
N ALA A 36 9.66 -9.57 14.98
CA ALA A 36 9.28 -10.97 15.19
C ALA A 36 7.80 -11.13 15.55
N GLU A 37 7.18 -10.11 16.17
CA GLU A 37 5.77 -10.10 16.56
C GLU A 37 4.84 -9.69 15.42
N MET A 38 5.37 -9.24 14.28
CA MET A 38 4.59 -8.83 13.11
C MET A 38 3.74 -9.99 12.59
N PHE A 39 2.42 -9.88 12.60
CA PHE A 39 1.54 -10.95 12.16
C PHE A 39 1.28 -10.94 10.64
N SER A 40 1.12 -9.76 10.07
CA SER A 40 0.77 -9.57 8.65
C SER A 40 1.16 -8.17 8.18
N GLN A 41 1.27 -7.99 6.87
CA GLN A 41 1.40 -6.67 6.25
C GLN A 41 0.16 -6.36 5.41
N CYS A 42 -0.43 -5.17 5.57
CA CYS A 42 -1.54 -4.71 4.73
C CYS A 42 -1.13 -3.49 3.89
N SER A 43 -1.33 -3.53 2.58
CA SER A 43 -1.03 -2.39 1.68
C SER A 43 -1.92 -2.40 0.43
N ASP A 44 -1.83 -1.35 -0.39
CA ASP A 44 -2.68 -1.05 -1.55
C ASP A 44 -2.42 -1.88 -2.82
N GLY A 45 -1.59 -2.92 -2.75
CA GLY A 45 -1.26 -3.73 -3.91
C GLY A 45 -0.22 -3.13 -4.86
N ALA A 46 0.31 -1.93 -4.61
CA ALA A 46 1.35 -1.35 -5.45
C ALA A 46 2.54 -2.30 -5.59
N SER A 47 3.14 -2.39 -6.79
CA SER A 47 4.18 -3.39 -7.10
C SER A 47 5.39 -3.32 -6.18
N VAL A 48 5.73 -2.13 -5.69
CA VAL A 48 6.79 -1.92 -4.70
C VAL A 48 6.46 -2.58 -3.36
N MET A 49 5.19 -2.61 -2.96
CA MET A 49 4.75 -3.25 -1.71
C MET A 49 4.49 -4.74 -1.91
N SER A 50 3.79 -5.10 -2.98
CA SER A 50 3.24 -6.43 -3.27
C SER A 50 4.11 -7.31 -4.17
N GLY A 51 5.29 -6.85 -4.59
CA GLY A 51 6.18 -7.62 -5.46
C GLY A 51 6.63 -8.95 -4.83
N LEU A 52 6.40 -10.07 -5.51
CA LEU A 52 6.67 -11.43 -5.00
C LEU A 52 8.16 -11.70 -4.69
N ARG A 53 9.09 -11.06 -5.42
CA ARG A 53 10.53 -11.31 -5.29
C ARG A 53 11.34 -10.14 -4.74
N GLY A 54 10.85 -8.93 -4.98
CA GLY A 54 11.57 -7.70 -4.62
C GLY A 54 10.65 -6.59 -4.13
N GLY A 55 9.40 -6.90 -3.81
CA GLY A 55 8.55 -5.96 -3.09
C GLY A 55 8.80 -6.04 -1.59
N VAL A 56 8.30 -5.04 -0.87
CA VAL A 56 8.42 -4.95 0.60
C VAL A 56 7.93 -6.23 1.26
N GLN A 57 6.85 -6.86 0.78
CA GLN A 57 6.36 -8.11 1.35
C GLN A 57 7.40 -9.25 1.34
N ALA A 58 8.17 -9.37 0.26
CA ALA A 58 9.17 -10.43 0.10
C ALA A 58 10.41 -10.12 0.93
N LEU A 59 10.81 -8.84 0.96
CA LEU A 59 11.98 -8.37 1.69
C LEU A 59 11.76 -8.40 3.20
N LEU A 60 10.58 -8.02 3.70
CA LEU A 60 10.22 -8.13 5.11
C LEU A 60 10.32 -9.57 5.59
N GLN A 61 9.67 -10.51 4.89
CA GLN A 61 9.72 -11.93 5.25
C GLN A 61 11.15 -12.47 5.27
N LYS A 62 11.96 -12.10 4.27
CA LYS A 62 13.38 -12.48 4.21
C LYS A 62 14.19 -11.90 5.36
N LYS A 63 14.01 -10.62 5.71
CA LYS A 63 14.76 -9.95 6.78
C LYS A 63 14.33 -10.41 8.18
N VAL A 64 13.04 -10.66 8.38
CA VAL A 64 12.50 -11.16 9.66
C VAL A 64 12.72 -12.67 9.81
N GLY A 65 12.84 -13.41 8.71
CA GLY A 65 13.05 -14.86 8.71
C GLY A 65 11.79 -15.66 9.05
N LYS A 66 10.61 -15.11 8.79
CA LYS A 66 9.31 -15.72 9.08
C LYS A 66 8.29 -15.38 7.99
N ASP A 67 7.28 -16.22 7.84
CA ASP A 67 6.13 -15.94 6.99
C ASP A 67 5.29 -14.80 7.58
N ILE A 68 5.04 -13.79 6.75
CA ILE A 68 4.28 -12.57 7.09
C ILE A 68 3.30 -12.37 5.95
N PRO A 69 2.06 -12.88 6.06
CA PRO A 69 1.08 -12.81 5.00
C PRO A 69 0.82 -11.37 4.57
N TYR A 70 0.81 -11.17 3.25
CA TYR A 70 0.42 -9.92 2.64
C TYR A 70 -1.10 -9.89 2.44
N ILE A 71 -1.72 -8.81 2.93
CA ILE A 71 -3.14 -8.53 2.80
C ILE A 71 -3.29 -7.33 1.87
N HIS A 72 -3.94 -7.54 0.73
CA HIS A 72 -4.31 -6.44 -0.13
C HIS A 72 -5.46 -5.66 0.53
N CYS A 73 -5.26 -4.37 0.75
CA CYS A 73 -6.26 -3.47 1.33
C CYS A 73 -7.61 -3.57 0.60
N TYR A 74 -8.66 -3.97 1.32
CA TYR A 74 -10.01 -4.10 0.78
C TYR A 74 -10.59 -2.78 0.28
N ASN A 75 -10.25 -1.66 0.92
CA ASN A 75 -10.71 -0.34 0.47
C ASN A 75 -10.16 -0.01 -0.93
N HIS A 76 -8.88 -0.32 -1.19
CA HIS A 76 -8.29 -0.14 -2.52
C HIS A 76 -8.91 -1.09 -3.55
N GLN A 77 -9.09 -2.36 -3.19
CA GLN A 77 -9.76 -3.35 -4.05
C GLN A 77 -11.19 -2.95 -4.43
N LEU A 78 -11.97 -2.45 -3.45
CA LEU A 78 -13.32 -1.96 -3.69
C LEU A 78 -13.30 -0.74 -4.61
N HIS A 79 -12.42 0.23 -4.36
CA HIS A 79 -12.26 1.38 -5.22
C HIS A 79 -11.95 0.98 -6.67
N LEU A 80 -11.01 0.05 -6.88
CA LEU A 80 -10.68 -0.46 -8.21
C LEU A 80 -11.88 -1.14 -8.88
N ALA A 81 -12.63 -1.97 -8.16
CA ALA A 81 -13.83 -2.63 -8.70
C ALA A 81 -14.88 -1.61 -9.18
N VAL A 82 -15.10 -0.56 -8.38
CA VAL A 82 -16.03 0.53 -8.73
C VAL A 82 -15.54 1.29 -9.96
N VAL A 83 -14.26 1.69 -10.00
CA VAL A 83 -13.67 2.40 -11.14
C VAL A 83 -13.76 1.55 -12.41
N HIS A 84 -13.44 0.26 -12.35
CA HIS A 84 -13.55 -0.62 -13.51
C HIS A 84 -14.99 -0.78 -14.00
N ALA A 85 -15.95 -0.95 -13.09
CA ALA A 85 -17.36 -1.02 -13.46
C ALA A 85 -17.84 0.26 -14.15
N MET A 86 -17.42 1.43 -13.65
CA MET A 86 -17.75 2.72 -14.25
C MET A 86 -17.09 2.93 -15.62
N GLN A 87 -15.84 2.47 -15.79
CA GLN A 87 -15.15 2.54 -17.08
C GLN A 87 -15.77 1.61 -18.13
N ALA A 88 -16.38 0.50 -17.71
CA ALA A 88 -17.09 -0.42 -18.58
C ALA A 88 -18.44 0.12 -19.07
N GLU A 89 -19.02 1.12 -18.37
CA GLU A 89 -20.28 1.77 -18.75
C GLU A 89 -20.02 3.04 -19.59
N PRO A 90 -20.39 3.07 -20.89
CA PRO A 90 -19.98 4.15 -21.81
C PRO A 90 -20.41 5.56 -21.38
N CYS A 91 -21.61 5.70 -20.80
CA CYS A 91 -22.14 6.98 -20.35
C CYS A 91 -21.36 7.52 -19.14
N ALA A 92 -21.08 6.64 -18.18
CA ALA A 92 -20.28 6.99 -17.01
C ALA A 92 -18.85 7.34 -17.43
N LYS A 93 -18.21 6.49 -18.25
CA LYS A 93 -16.86 6.76 -18.79
C LYS A 93 -16.76 8.13 -19.45
N THR A 94 -17.68 8.43 -20.38
CA THR A 94 -17.68 9.72 -21.11
C THR A 94 -17.85 10.90 -20.16
N SER A 95 -18.72 10.77 -19.16
CA SER A 95 -18.94 11.82 -18.15
C SER A 95 -17.66 12.10 -17.34
N PHE A 96 -16.98 11.06 -16.87
CA PHE A 96 -15.72 11.20 -16.12
C PHE A 96 -14.56 11.68 -16.98
N ASP A 97 -14.45 11.22 -18.23
CA ASP A 97 -13.43 11.67 -19.18
C ASP A 97 -13.59 13.17 -19.49
N LEU A 98 -14.83 13.66 -19.63
CA LEU A 98 -15.13 15.08 -19.81
C LEU A 98 -14.77 15.90 -18.56
N SER A 99 -15.15 15.43 -17.37
CA SER A 99 -14.78 16.09 -16.11
C SER A 99 -13.27 16.18 -15.93
N GLY A 100 -12.54 15.10 -16.26
CA GLY A 100 -11.07 15.09 -16.24
C GLY A 100 -10.47 16.09 -17.24
N SER A 101 -11.04 16.17 -18.44
CA SER A 101 -10.60 17.13 -19.47
C SER A 101 -10.84 18.58 -19.06
N LEU A 102 -12.00 18.87 -18.46
CA LEU A 102 -12.31 20.21 -17.94
C LEU A 102 -11.35 20.58 -16.79
N HIS A 103 -11.12 19.68 -15.85
CA HIS A 103 -10.18 19.92 -14.76
C HIS A 103 -8.77 20.26 -15.31
N SER A 104 -8.24 19.46 -16.24
CA SER A 104 -6.93 19.69 -16.87
C SER A 104 -6.87 20.93 -17.77
N PHE A 105 -8.02 21.50 -18.15
CA PHE A 105 -8.06 22.76 -18.87
C PHE A 105 -7.96 23.98 -17.93
N PHE A 106 -8.51 23.86 -16.71
CA PHE A 106 -8.54 24.95 -15.73
C PHE A 106 -7.38 24.92 -14.72
N HIS A 107 -6.66 23.80 -14.61
CA HIS A 107 -5.44 23.62 -13.80
C HIS A 107 -4.24 23.28 -14.67
#